data_AF-A0A3D3T5D0-F1
#
_entry.id   AF-A0A3D3T5D0-F1
#
_cell.length_a   1.000
_cell.length_b   1.000
_cell.length_c   1.000
_cell.angle_alpha   90.00
_cell.angle_beta   90.00
_cell.angle_gamma   90.00
#
_symmetry.space_group_name_H-M   'P 1'
#
loop_
_entity.id
_entity.type
_entity.pdbx_description
1 polymer ?
#
loop_
_entity_poly.entity_id
_entity_poly.type
_entity_poly.pdbx_seq_one_letter_code
_entity_poly.pdbx_strand_id
1 'polypeptide(L)'
;YFRQQFAQVTNPPIDPLREGIAMSLSTQLGKERNIFDETPEHAQRINLNSPVLSPRKYFSLKNNGIPGFEARKFALRYKPAETDLKSAIQALCAE
;
A
#
# COMPACT_ATOMS: atom_id res chain seq x y z
N TYR A 1 10.95 -17.06 -8.76
CA TYR A 1 10.99 -15.92 -9.70
C TYR A 1 11.47 -14.65 -9.03
N PHE A 2 10.91 -14.22 -7.91
CA PHE A 2 11.40 -13.02 -7.20
C PHE A 2 12.65 -13.31 -6.36
N ARG A 3 13.61 -12.37 -6.36
CA ARG A 3 14.83 -12.35 -5.54
C ARG A 3 14.94 -10.98 -4.89
N GLN A 4 15.41 -10.93 -3.65
CA GLN A 4 15.69 -9.67 -2.97
C GLN A 4 16.96 -9.05 -3.57
N GLN A 5 16.89 -7.76 -3.90
CA GLN A 5 18.04 -7.00 -4.35
C GLN A 5 18.80 -6.45 -3.13
N PHE A 6 20.11 -6.32 -3.27
CA PHE A 6 20.99 -5.70 -2.27
C PHE A 6 21.95 -4.73 -2.97
N ALA A 7 22.38 -3.72 -2.23
CA ALA A 7 23.37 -2.77 -2.71
C ALA A 7 24.80 -3.31 -2.54
N GLN A 8 25.70 -2.96 -3.47
CA GLN A 8 27.14 -3.21 -3.37
C GLN A 8 27.91 -2.05 -4.00
N VAL A 9 29.06 -1.69 -3.41
CA VAL A 9 30.04 -0.70 -3.88
C VAL A 9 29.52 0.75 -3.99
N THR A 10 28.42 0.99 -4.70
CA THR A 10 27.89 2.33 -4.99
C THR A 10 27.19 2.99 -3.80
N ASN A 11 26.64 2.20 -2.89
CA ASN A 11 25.99 2.67 -1.68
C ASN A 11 26.04 1.58 -0.59
N PRO A 12 26.45 1.91 0.65
CA PRO A 12 26.51 0.93 1.73
C PRO A 12 25.10 0.53 2.21
N PRO A 13 24.90 -0.73 2.66
CA PRO A 13 23.67 -1.11 3.36
C PRO A 13 23.60 -0.45 4.75
N ILE A 14 22.38 -0.18 5.21
CA ILE A 14 22.12 0.38 6.55
C ILE A 14 22.00 -0.75 7.58
N ASP A 15 22.55 -0.58 8.79
CA ASP A 15 22.36 -1.53 9.88
C ASP A 15 20.97 -1.35 10.54
N PRO A 16 20.02 -2.29 10.38
CA PRO A 16 18.66 -2.11 10.88
C PRO A 16 18.54 -2.17 12.42
N LEU A 17 19.55 -2.66 13.13
CA LEU A 17 19.56 -2.73 14.59
C LEU A 17 20.23 -1.50 15.20
N ARG A 18 21.38 -1.09 14.65
CA ARG A 18 22.15 0.05 15.18
C ARG A 18 21.63 1.38 14.67
N GLU A 19 21.11 1.43 13.45
CA GLU A 19 20.65 2.66 12.78
C GLU A 19 19.12 2.69 12.61
N GLY A 20 18.39 1.89 13.39
CA GLY A 20 16.93 1.77 13.27
C GLY A 20 16.17 3.09 13.42
N ILE A 21 16.74 4.10 14.11
CA ILE A 21 16.15 5.45 14.23
C ILE A 21 16.11 6.22 12.91
N ALA A 22 16.95 5.86 11.93
CA ALA A 22 16.96 6.43 10.59
C ALA A 22 16.00 5.71 9.64
N MET A 23 15.37 4.62 10.09
CA MET A 23 14.46 3.80 9.30
C MET A 23 13.02 3.95 9.81
N SER A 24 12.05 3.78 8.91
CA SER A 24 10.65 3.79 9.28
C SER A 24 9.84 2.82 8.43
N LEU A 25 8.90 2.12 9.07
CA LEU A 25 7.85 1.35 8.41
C LEU A 25 6.53 2.13 8.32
N SER A 26 6.54 3.41 8.72
CA SER A 26 5.35 4.25 8.65
C SER A 26 4.83 4.28 7.21
N THR A 27 3.54 4.01 7.06
CA THR A 27 2.85 3.94 5.77
C THR A 27 1.68 4.91 5.80
N GLN A 28 1.50 5.67 4.74
CA GLN A 28 0.42 6.64 4.63
C GLN A 28 -0.56 6.17 3.57
N LEU A 29 -1.86 6.26 3.88
CA LEU A 29 -2.93 6.05 2.91
C LEU A 29 -3.58 7.39 2.60
N GLY A 30 -4.02 7.57 1.36
CA GLY A 30 -4.75 8.75 0.90
C GLY A 30 -4.48 9.04 -0.57
N LYS A 31 -5.16 10.05 -1.12
CA LYS A 31 -4.95 10.48 -2.50
C LYS A 31 -3.62 11.22 -2.61
N GLU A 32 -2.78 10.81 -3.55
CA GLU A 32 -1.66 11.64 -3.98
C GLU A 32 -2.19 12.90 -4.66
N ARG A 33 -1.53 14.02 -4.37
CA ARG A 33 -1.90 15.36 -4.84
C ARG A 33 -0.73 15.94 -5.64
N ASN A 34 -0.97 17.07 -6.31
CA ASN A 34 0.04 17.71 -7.13
C ASN A 34 1.18 18.26 -6.26
N ILE A 35 2.40 17.78 -6.49
CA ILE A 35 3.58 18.15 -5.71
C ILE A 35 3.98 19.63 -5.83
N PHE A 36 3.48 20.35 -6.84
CA PHE A 36 3.77 21.76 -7.06
C PHE A 36 2.80 22.70 -6.35
N ASP A 37 1.71 22.18 -5.77
CA ASP A 37 0.70 22.97 -5.10
C ASP A 37 0.76 22.72 -3.58
N GLU A 38 0.90 23.77 -2.77
CA GLU A 38 0.92 23.65 -1.32
C GLU A 38 -0.48 23.89 -0.74
N THR A 39 -1.23 22.81 -0.50
CA THR A 39 -2.62 22.93 -0.02
C THR A 39 -2.90 22.07 1.23
N PRO A 40 -3.85 22.46 2.12
CA PRO A 40 -4.19 21.68 3.31
C PRO A 40 -4.64 20.24 3.03
N GLU A 41 -5.19 19.99 1.84
CA GLU A 41 -5.65 18.67 1.41
C GLU A 41 -4.49 17.65 1.32
N HIS A 42 -3.24 18.09 1.18
CA HIS A 42 -2.06 17.22 1.20
C HIS A 42 -1.90 16.49 2.53
N ALA A 43 -2.28 17.15 3.63
CA ALA A 43 -2.18 16.61 4.98
C ALA A 43 -3.31 15.63 5.33
N GLN A 44 -4.35 15.52 4.50
CA GLN A 44 -5.45 14.57 4.73
C GLN A 44 -4.99 13.15 4.38
N ARG A 45 -4.42 12.45 5.37
CA ARG A 45 -3.87 11.09 5.25
C ARG A 45 -4.23 10.24 6.46
N ILE A 46 -4.38 8.94 6.24
CA ILE A 46 -4.42 7.96 7.33
C ILE A 46 -2.99 7.46 7.54
N ASN A 47 -2.42 7.74 8.71
CA ASN A 47 -1.07 7.32 9.07
C ASN A 47 -1.09 5.96 9.79
N LEU A 48 -0.33 5.01 9.26
CA LEU A 48 -0.10 3.69 9.84
C LEU A 48 1.35 3.60 10.30
N ASN A 49 1.57 3.01 11.47
CA ASN A 49 2.92 2.79 11.99
C ASN A 49 3.67 1.63 11.31
N SER A 50 2.98 0.82 10.51
CA SER A 50 3.52 -0.35 9.81
C SER A 50 2.59 -0.72 8.65
N PRO A 51 3.11 -1.30 7.54
CA PRO A 51 2.29 -1.89 6.50
C PRO A 51 1.59 -3.19 6.95
N VAL A 52 1.99 -3.75 8.09
CA VAL A 52 1.39 -4.96 8.65
C VAL A 52 0.22 -4.58 9.58
N LEU A 53 -0.97 -5.07 9.24
CA LEU A 53 -2.20 -4.76 9.96
C LEU A 53 -2.64 -5.91 10.86
N SER A 54 -2.98 -5.60 12.11
CA SER A 54 -3.78 -6.52 12.92
C SER A 54 -5.22 -6.56 12.41
N PRO A 55 -5.99 -7.64 12.70
CA PRO A 55 -7.40 -7.71 12.32
C PRO A 55 -8.21 -6.48 12.75
N ARG A 56 -7.97 -5.98 13.98
CA ARG A 56 -8.62 -4.76 14.49
C ARG A 56 -8.34 -3.54 13.63
N LYS A 57 -7.06 -3.29 13.27
CA LYS A 57 -6.69 -2.17 12.38
C LYS A 57 -7.30 -2.34 10.99
N TYR A 58 -7.27 -3.56 10.45
CA TYR A 58 -7.86 -3.87 9.15
C TYR A 58 -9.36 -3.55 9.10
N PHE A 59 -10.15 -4.02 10.07
CA PHE A 59 -11.59 -3.74 10.10
C PHE A 59 -11.90 -2.27 10.38
N SER A 60 -11.08 -1.59 11.20
CA SER A 60 -11.21 -0.15 11.41
C SER A 60 -10.98 0.65 10.12
N LEU A 61 -10.00 0.25 9.29
CA LEU A 61 -9.76 0.88 7.99
C LEU A 61 -10.88 0.53 7.01
N LYS A 62 -11.30 -0.73 6.95
CA LYS A 62 -12.32 -1.16 5.99
C LYS A 62 -13.68 -0.48 6.24
N ASN A 63 -14.05 -0.31 7.50
CA ASN A 63 -15.35 0.24 7.90
C ASN A 63 -15.21 1.70 8.38
N ASN A 64 -14.19 2.42 7.90
CA ASN A 64 -14.03 3.82 8.25
C ASN A 64 -15.18 4.64 7.62
N GLY A 65 -15.62 5.69 8.30
CA GLY A 65 -16.63 6.64 7.80
C GLY A 65 -16.03 7.97 7.34
N ILE A 66 -14.75 7.97 6.96
CA ILE A 66 -14.00 9.20 6.65
C ILE A 66 -14.18 9.50 5.16
N PRO A 67 -14.75 10.65 4.78
CA PRO A 67 -14.89 11.04 3.38
C PRO A 67 -13.54 11.06 2.66
N GLY A 68 -13.49 10.48 1.46
CA GLY A 68 -12.28 10.36 0.64
C GLY A 68 -11.37 9.17 0.97
N PHE A 69 -11.75 8.34 1.95
CA PHE A 69 -11.05 7.12 2.36
C PHE A 69 -11.94 5.87 2.25
N GLU A 70 -12.92 5.91 1.37
CA GLU A 70 -13.87 4.82 1.17
C GLU A 70 -13.13 3.53 0.75
N ALA A 71 -13.45 2.42 1.41
CA ALA A 71 -12.86 1.13 1.06
C ALA A 71 -13.71 0.44 -0.02
N ARG A 72 -13.06 0.03 -1.12
CA ARG A 72 -13.65 -0.86 -2.13
C ARG A 72 -13.02 -2.25 -2.03
N LYS A 73 -13.85 -3.30 -2.12
CA LYS A 73 -13.39 -4.69 -2.08
C LYS A 73 -13.54 -5.30 -3.47
N PHE A 74 -12.41 -5.74 -4.03
CA PHE A 74 -12.38 -6.47 -5.29
C PHE A 74 -12.31 -7.98 -5.07
N ALA A 75 -12.95 -8.76 -5.93
CA ALA A 75 -12.88 -10.21 -5.90
C ALA A 75 -11.65 -10.70 -6.68
N LEU A 76 -10.70 -11.36 -6.01
CA LEU A 76 -9.50 -11.93 -6.66
C LEU A 76 -9.69 -13.39 -7.11
N ARG A 77 -10.93 -13.89 -7.11
CA ARG A 77 -11.26 -15.27 -7.47
C ARG A 77 -11.88 -15.29 -8.87
N TYR A 78 -11.48 -16.26 -9.67
CA TYR A 78 -12.10 -16.56 -10.97
C TYR A 78 -12.38 -18.05 -11.07
N LYS A 79 -13.28 -18.43 -11.97
CA LYS A 79 -13.59 -19.84 -12.25
C LYS A 79 -12.81 -20.29 -13.48
N PRO A 80 -11.88 -21.25 -13.36
CA PRO A 80 -11.07 -21.71 -14.49
C PRO A 80 -11.88 -22.34 -15.63
N ALA A 81 -13.08 -22.84 -15.34
CA ALA A 81 -13.98 -23.40 -16.36
C ALA A 81 -14.65 -22.32 -17.23
N GLU A 82 -14.72 -21.07 -16.76
CA GLU A 82 -15.40 -19.96 -17.44
C GLU A 82 -14.42 -18.98 -18.10
N THR A 83 -13.23 -18.80 -17.52
CA THR A 83 -12.23 -17.84 -18.03
C THR A 83 -10.81 -18.24 -17.62
N ASP A 84 -9.82 -17.75 -18.36
CA ASP A 84 -8.42 -17.93 -18.02
C ASP A 84 -7.92 -16.84 -17.05
N LEU A 85 -6.71 -17.03 -16.51
CA LEU A 85 -6.11 -16.09 -15.57
C LEU A 85 -5.86 -14.71 -16.19
N LYS A 86 -5.52 -14.65 -17.47
CA LYS A 86 -5.17 -13.39 -18.15
C LYS A 86 -6.42 -12.51 -18.27
N SER A 87 -7.50 -13.07 -18.77
CA SER A 87 -8.80 -12.40 -18.88
C SER A 87 -9.37 -12.03 -17.51
N ALA A 88 -9.20 -12.88 -16.49
CA ALA A 88 -9.61 -12.54 -15.12
C ALA A 88 -8.85 -11.31 -14.56
N ILE A 89 -7.53 -11.23 -14.79
CA ILE A 89 -6.72 -10.06 -14.37
C ILE A 89 -7.16 -8.80 -15.14
N GLN A 90 -7.40 -8.91 -16.45
CA GLN A 90 -7.85 -7.79 -17.26
C GLN A 90 -9.22 -7.26 -16.80
N ALA A 91 -10.15 -8.17 -16.47
CA ALA A 91 -11.45 -7.80 -15.93
C ALA A 91 -11.32 -7.08 -14.57
N LEU A 92 -10.46 -7.59 -13.68
CA LEU A 92 -10.19 -6.95 -12.38
C LEU A 92 -9.62 -5.54 -12.53
N CYS A 93 -8.74 -5.30 -13.51
CA CYS A 93 -8.16 -3.99 -13.76
C CYS A 93 -9.15 -2.98 -14.36
N ALA A 94 -10.23 -3.45 -15.00
CA ALA A 94 -11.24 -2.60 -15.62
C ALA A 94 -12.39 -2.20 -14.66
N GLU A 95 -12.48 -2.86 -13.49
CA GLU A 95 -13.50 -2.63 -12.45
C GLU A 95 -13.21 -1.39 -11.59
#